data_AF-A0A517Y1P7-F1
#
_entry.id   AF-A0A517Y1P7-F1
#
_cell.length_a   1.000
_cell.length_b   1.000
_cell.length_c   1.000
_cell.angle_alpha   90.00
_cell.angle_beta   90.00
_cell.angle_gamma   90.00
#
_symmetry.space_group_name_H-M   'P 1'
#
loop_
_entity.id
_entity.type
_entity.pdbx_description
1 polymer ?
#
loop_
_entity_poly.entity_id
_entity_poly.type
_entity_poly.pdbx_seq_one_letter_code
_entity_poly.pdbx_strand_id
1 'polypeptide(L)'
;MSPRSSLSVLTAAVLAWCAAVGFAQPVPLPQPRPGGGETPQPAGGQPAPFLPWEDKAFTAFPNLAPPPGDKRAGPRGHLHPAMERLWKLAVAEVPADASPLRKIQLAQVREGFSYLTRVRMRIELGMFRSEEYMLYLEMQRSVFRLAGELAATPTGKVMWYEDAVRAAWEVERFTAARIGNIDPPQQLNQARFWRLGAEADLVRAVEAAKGNR
;
A
#
# COMPACT_ATOMS: atom_id res chain seq x y z
N MET A 1 -22.53 2.89 -45.25
CA MET A 1 -22.76 3.44 -43.89
C MET A 1 -21.48 3.27 -43.10
N SER A 2 -20.73 4.36 -42.87
CA SER A 2 -19.44 4.31 -42.16
C SER A 2 -19.64 4.67 -40.69
N PRO A 3 -19.14 3.88 -39.72
CA PRO A 3 -19.22 4.23 -38.32
C PRO A 3 -18.19 5.33 -38.02
N ARG A 4 -18.69 6.50 -37.61
CA ARG A 4 -17.86 7.63 -37.14
C ARG A 4 -17.31 7.31 -35.75
N SER A 5 -16.02 7.57 -35.62
CA SER A 5 -15.13 7.39 -34.48
C SER A 5 -15.49 8.29 -33.28
N SER A 6 -15.89 7.66 -32.18
CA SER A 6 -16.24 8.30 -30.89
C SER A 6 -15.08 8.40 -29.89
N LEU A 7 -13.84 8.13 -30.32
CA LEU A 7 -12.65 8.11 -29.46
C LEU A 7 -12.02 9.50 -29.18
N SER A 8 -12.48 10.58 -29.82
CA SER A 8 -11.82 11.89 -29.70
C SER A 8 -12.26 12.77 -28.51
N VAL A 9 -13.37 12.45 -27.83
CA VAL A 9 -13.95 13.36 -26.82
C VAL A 9 -13.40 13.11 -25.42
N LEU A 10 -13.05 11.86 -25.09
CA LEU A 10 -12.55 11.50 -23.76
C LEU A 10 -11.12 11.97 -23.50
N THR A 11 -10.27 12.07 -24.53
CA THR A 11 -8.88 12.53 -24.37
C THR A 11 -8.77 14.04 -24.10
N ALA A 12 -9.71 14.83 -24.64
CA ALA A 12 -9.74 16.27 -24.40
C ALA A 12 -10.20 16.63 -22.98
N ALA A 13 -11.09 15.83 -22.38
CA ALA A 13 -11.60 16.08 -21.02
C ALA A 13 -10.54 15.84 -19.93
N VAL A 14 -9.65 14.85 -20.10
CA VAL A 14 -8.58 14.56 -19.13
C VAL A 14 -7.50 15.66 -19.14
N LEU A 15 -7.15 16.19 -20.32
CA LEU A 15 -6.18 17.29 -20.44
C LEU A 15 -6.73 18.61 -19.89
N ALA A 16 -8.02 18.89 -20.06
CA ALA A 16 -8.66 20.08 -19.48
C ALA A 16 -8.72 20.00 -17.93
N TRP A 17 -8.89 18.81 -17.36
CA TRP A 17 -8.89 18.65 -15.90
C TRP A 17 -7.49 18.84 -15.31
N CYS A 18 -6.42 18.36 -15.98
CA CYS A 18 -5.04 18.62 -15.55
C CYS A 18 -4.65 20.12 -15.57
N ALA A 19 -5.31 20.93 -16.40
CA ALA A 19 -5.09 22.39 -16.43
C ALA A 19 -5.92 23.14 -15.38
N ALA A 20 -7.09 22.61 -14.99
CA ALA A 20 -7.99 23.23 -14.01
C ALA A 20 -7.60 22.93 -12.54
N VAL A 21 -6.96 21.79 -12.28
CA VAL A 21 -6.34 21.51 -10.98
C VAL A 21 -5.04 22.28 -10.92
N GLY A 22 -5.14 23.59 -10.69
CA GLY A 22 -4.01 24.51 -10.65
C GLY A 22 -2.84 23.89 -9.91
N PHE A 23 -1.72 23.71 -10.64
CA PHE A 23 -0.43 23.45 -10.03
C PHE A 23 -0.28 24.49 -8.92
N ALA A 24 -0.31 24.01 -7.68
CA ALA A 24 -0.09 24.84 -6.52
C ALA A 24 1.18 25.66 -6.80
N GLN A 25 1.04 26.99 -6.76
CA GLN A 25 2.16 27.90 -6.77
C GLN A 25 3.20 27.35 -5.77
N PRO A 26 4.50 27.35 -6.11
CA PRO A 26 5.53 26.88 -5.20
C PRO A 26 5.34 27.59 -3.86
N VAL A 27 5.01 26.83 -2.82
CA VAL A 27 4.90 27.39 -1.47
C VAL A 27 6.26 27.99 -1.16
N PRO A 28 6.36 29.30 -0.88
CA PRO A 28 7.64 29.91 -0.55
C PRO A 28 8.22 29.18 0.65
N LEU A 29 9.47 28.70 0.49
CA LEU A 29 10.17 28.03 1.57
C LEU A 29 10.23 28.98 2.78
N PRO A 30 9.91 28.49 3.99
CA PRO A 30 10.03 29.31 5.19
C PRO A 30 11.47 29.82 5.30
N GLN A 31 11.64 31.14 5.26
CA GLN A 31 12.93 31.77 5.47
C GLN A 31 13.44 31.40 6.88
N PRO A 32 14.71 31.01 7.04
CA PRO A 32 15.28 30.74 8.35
C PRO A 32 15.15 32.00 9.21
N ARG A 33 14.50 31.88 10.38
CA ARG A 33 14.40 32.99 11.33
C ARG A 33 15.80 33.36 11.81
N PRO A 34 16.26 34.60 11.63
CA PRO A 34 17.52 35.04 12.20
C PRO A 34 17.27 35.37 13.68
N GLY A 35 17.70 34.50 14.59
CA GLY A 35 17.79 34.82 16.02
C GLY A 35 17.22 33.75 16.96
N GLY A 36 18.06 33.28 17.88
CA GLY A 36 17.75 32.36 18.98
C GLY A 36 18.12 30.91 18.61
N GLY A 37 19.34 30.42 18.81
CA GLY A 37 20.13 30.55 20.03
C GLY A 37 19.56 29.56 21.03
N GLU A 38 20.26 28.42 21.20
CA GLU A 38 19.90 27.23 22.00
C GLU A 38 19.07 26.16 21.25
N THR A 39 19.79 25.28 20.56
CA THR A 39 19.35 23.90 20.36
C THR A 39 19.04 23.31 21.73
N PRO A 40 17.80 22.87 22.02
CA PRO A 40 17.51 22.17 23.25
C PRO A 40 18.39 20.93 23.27
N GLN A 41 19.37 20.91 24.18
CA GLN A 41 20.15 19.71 24.42
C GLN A 41 19.15 18.64 24.86
N PRO A 42 19.02 17.52 24.13
CA PRO A 42 18.05 16.50 24.50
C PRO A 42 18.37 16.06 25.92
N ALA A 43 17.42 16.28 26.83
CA ALA A 43 17.53 15.83 28.21
C ALA A 43 17.93 14.36 28.17
N GLY A 44 19.05 14.02 28.82
CA GLY A 44 19.65 12.69 28.86
C GLY A 44 18.81 11.65 29.60
N GLY A 45 17.49 11.67 29.43
CA GLY A 45 16.62 10.57 29.79
C GLY A 45 16.96 9.40 28.88
N GLN A 46 17.47 8.32 29.47
CA GLN A 46 17.49 7.04 28.79
C GLN A 46 16.12 6.81 28.16
N PRO A 47 16.03 6.52 26.85
CA PRO A 47 14.77 6.13 26.26
C PRO A 47 14.20 4.99 27.12
N ALA A 48 12.92 5.11 27.51
CA ALA A 48 12.26 4.10 28.32
C ALA A 48 12.59 2.72 27.72
N PRO A 49 13.03 1.74 28.54
CA PRO A 49 13.42 0.44 28.03
C PRO A 49 12.26 -0.10 27.21
N PHE A 50 12.49 -0.24 25.90
CA PHE A 50 11.55 -0.87 25.00
C PHE A 50 11.29 -2.26 25.59
N LEU A 51 10.06 -2.50 26.04
CA LEU A 51 9.70 -3.79 26.62
C LEU A 51 10.07 -4.86 25.58
N PRO A 52 10.90 -5.86 25.94
CA PRO A 52 11.15 -7.00 25.08
C PRO A 52 9.86 -7.81 25.07
N TRP A 53 8.90 -7.38 24.24
CA TRP A 53 7.80 -8.22 23.83
C TRP A 53 8.48 -9.41 23.14
N GLU A 54 8.39 -10.57 23.78
CA GLU A 54 9.15 -11.75 23.39
C GLU A 54 8.95 -12.06 21.91
N ASP A 55 10.05 -12.36 21.21
CA ASP A 55 10.22 -12.63 19.76
C ASP A 55 9.33 -13.74 19.16
N LYS A 56 8.33 -14.26 19.89
CA LYS A 56 7.29 -15.09 19.31
C LYS A 56 6.22 -14.18 18.72
N ALA A 57 6.50 -13.61 17.56
CA ALA A 57 5.50 -12.91 16.76
C ALA A 57 4.26 -13.82 16.63
N PHE A 58 3.20 -13.49 17.38
CA PHE A 58 1.93 -14.19 17.29
C PHE A 58 1.38 -13.94 15.88
N THR A 59 1.51 -14.96 15.02
CA THR A 59 0.87 -15.05 13.72
C THR A 59 0.05 -16.31 13.70
N ALA A 60 -1.19 -16.21 13.20
CA ALA A 60 -2.03 -17.40 13.01
C ALA A 60 -1.50 -18.29 11.86
N PHE A 61 -0.54 -17.78 11.08
CA PHE A 61 -0.04 -18.40 9.85
C PHE A 61 1.49 -18.51 9.87
N PRO A 62 2.08 -19.37 10.73
CA PRO A 62 3.54 -19.52 10.82
C PRO A 62 4.20 -19.96 9.51
N ASN A 63 3.44 -20.56 8.60
CA ASN A 63 3.92 -21.01 7.29
C ASN A 63 3.90 -19.91 6.22
N LEU A 64 3.21 -18.79 6.44
CA LEU A 64 3.30 -17.62 5.57
C LEU A 64 4.57 -16.86 5.93
N ALA A 65 5.70 -17.35 5.45
CA ALA A 65 6.94 -16.59 5.52
C ALA A 65 6.78 -15.29 4.70
N PRO A 66 7.40 -14.18 5.14
CA PRO A 66 7.61 -13.06 4.24
C PRO A 66 8.31 -13.58 2.98
N PRO A 67 8.08 -12.95 1.81
CA PRO A 67 8.85 -13.27 0.63
C PRO A 67 10.35 -13.25 0.98
N PRO A 68 11.14 -14.25 0.55
CA PRO A 68 12.57 -14.22 0.75
C PRO A 68 13.08 -12.88 0.20
N GLY A 69 13.85 -12.15 1.01
CA GLY A 69 14.40 -10.86 0.57
C GLY A 69 15.17 -11.10 -0.72
N ASP A 70 14.65 -10.58 -1.84
CA ASP A 70 15.20 -10.88 -3.14
C ASP A 70 16.55 -10.15 -3.28
N LYS A 71 17.63 -10.86 -2.97
CA LYS A 71 19.00 -10.36 -3.08
C LYS A 71 19.38 -10.01 -4.52
N ARG A 72 18.55 -10.37 -5.51
CA ARG A 72 18.77 -10.13 -6.95
C ARG A 72 17.92 -8.99 -7.51
N ALA A 73 17.07 -8.37 -6.71
CA ALA A 73 16.35 -7.18 -7.12
C ALA A 73 17.34 -6.00 -7.27
N GLY A 74 17.93 -5.85 -8.46
CA GLY A 74 18.66 -4.64 -8.84
C GLY A 74 17.74 -3.41 -8.84
N PRO A 75 18.21 -2.23 -9.27
CA PRO A 75 17.39 -0.99 -9.27
C PRO A 75 16.13 -1.03 -10.17
N ARG A 76 15.92 -2.12 -10.93
CA ARG A 76 14.68 -2.43 -11.67
C ARG A 76 14.00 -3.72 -11.17
N GLY A 77 14.23 -4.04 -9.89
CA GLY A 77 13.90 -5.31 -9.26
C GLY A 77 12.50 -5.80 -9.63
N HIS A 78 12.41 -7.09 -9.96
CA HIS A 78 11.15 -7.73 -10.29
C HIS A 78 10.10 -7.34 -9.26
N LEU A 79 8.93 -6.91 -9.74
CA LEU A 79 7.80 -6.64 -8.85
C LEU A 79 7.59 -7.89 -7.99
N HIS A 80 7.46 -7.68 -6.67
CA HIS A 80 7.04 -8.75 -5.77
C HIS A 80 5.81 -9.46 -6.38
N PRO A 81 5.71 -10.80 -6.36
CA PRO A 81 4.65 -11.52 -7.08
C PRO A 81 3.23 -11.01 -6.81
N ALA A 82 2.96 -10.53 -5.58
CA ALA A 82 1.68 -9.90 -5.23
C ALA A 82 1.43 -8.59 -6.02
N MET A 83 2.45 -7.75 -6.19
CA MET A 83 2.36 -6.53 -6.98
C MET A 83 2.23 -6.82 -8.48
N GLU A 84 2.86 -7.88 -8.98
CA GLU A 84 2.67 -8.31 -10.37
C GLU A 84 1.23 -8.79 -10.62
N ARG A 85 0.66 -9.59 -9.71
CA ARG A 85 -0.77 -9.95 -9.76
C ARG A 85 -1.66 -8.72 -9.72
N LEU A 86 -1.36 -7.78 -8.83
CA LEU A 86 -2.15 -6.56 -8.69
C LEU A 86 -2.08 -5.69 -9.95
N TRP A 87 -0.90 -5.59 -10.57
CA TRP A 87 -0.72 -4.93 -11.87
C TRP A 87 -1.59 -5.59 -12.95
N LYS A 88 -1.53 -6.92 -13.07
CA LYS A 88 -2.36 -7.69 -14.01
C LYS A 88 -3.85 -7.41 -13.82
N LEU A 89 -4.32 -7.32 -12.57
CA LEU A 89 -5.71 -6.96 -12.27
C LEU A 89 -6.02 -5.49 -12.66
N ALA A 90 -5.11 -4.56 -12.37
CA ALA A 90 -5.29 -3.13 -12.66
C ALA A 90 -5.34 -2.80 -14.17
N VAL A 91 -4.60 -3.55 -14.99
CA VAL A 91 -4.57 -3.37 -16.46
C VAL A 91 -5.55 -4.27 -17.20
N ALA A 92 -6.25 -5.15 -16.51
CA ALA A 92 -7.26 -5.99 -17.13
C ALA A 92 -8.33 -5.14 -17.82
N GLU A 93 -8.78 -5.60 -18.99
CA GLU A 93 -9.91 -5.01 -19.68
C GLU A 93 -11.18 -5.19 -18.84
N VAL A 94 -12.01 -4.15 -18.82
CA VAL A 94 -13.28 -4.18 -18.10
C VAL A 94 -14.33 -4.80 -19.03
N PRO A 95 -14.95 -5.94 -18.68
CA PRO A 95 -15.97 -6.55 -19.53
C PRO A 95 -17.11 -5.57 -19.84
N ALA A 96 -17.56 -5.54 -21.09
CA ALA A 96 -18.60 -4.60 -21.53
C ALA A 96 -19.93 -4.81 -20.78
N ASP A 97 -20.22 -6.07 -20.46
CA ASP A 97 -21.37 -6.58 -19.73
C ASP A 97 -21.21 -6.54 -18.20
N ALA A 98 -20.06 -6.11 -17.67
CA ALA A 98 -19.87 -6.01 -16.24
C ALA A 98 -20.87 -5.05 -15.59
N SER A 99 -21.35 -5.40 -14.39
CA SER A 99 -22.25 -4.54 -13.61
C SER A 99 -21.61 -3.18 -13.31
N PRO A 100 -22.38 -2.09 -13.16
CA PRO A 100 -21.84 -0.77 -12.85
C PRO A 100 -20.91 -0.77 -11.62
N LEU A 101 -21.29 -1.50 -10.56
CA LEU A 101 -20.45 -1.65 -9.36
C LEU A 101 -19.10 -2.30 -9.68
N ARG A 102 -19.09 -3.38 -10.48
CA ARG A 102 -17.86 -4.07 -10.87
C ARG A 102 -16.92 -3.17 -11.66
N LYS A 103 -17.46 -2.34 -12.55
CA LYS A 103 -16.69 -1.36 -13.33
C LYS A 103 -16.02 -0.32 -12.41
N ILE A 104 -16.76 0.22 -11.45
CA ILE A 104 -16.25 1.17 -10.45
C ILE A 104 -15.14 0.53 -9.61
N GLN A 105 -15.34 -0.69 -9.11
CA GLN A 105 -14.36 -1.38 -8.29
C GLN A 105 -13.06 -1.68 -9.06
N LEU A 106 -13.14 -2.09 -10.33
CA LEU A 106 -11.95 -2.29 -11.16
C LEU A 106 -11.20 -0.97 -11.40
N ALA A 107 -11.93 0.13 -11.65
CA ALA A 107 -11.32 1.46 -11.75
C ALA A 107 -10.65 1.88 -10.43
N GLN A 108 -11.28 1.60 -9.28
CA GLN A 108 -10.71 1.87 -7.96
C GLN A 108 -9.42 1.07 -7.72
N VAL A 109 -9.35 -0.20 -8.12
CA VAL A 109 -8.10 -0.97 -8.08
C VAL A 109 -7.02 -0.35 -8.96
N ARG A 110 -7.37 0.12 -10.17
CA ARG A 110 -6.42 0.75 -11.09
C ARG A 110 -5.82 2.04 -10.51
N GLU A 111 -6.67 2.90 -9.95
CA GLU A 111 -6.21 4.14 -9.30
C GLU A 111 -5.38 3.84 -8.04
N GLY A 112 -5.84 2.89 -7.22
CA GLY A 112 -5.10 2.44 -6.04
C GLY A 112 -3.73 1.86 -6.39
N PHE A 113 -3.63 1.02 -7.42
CA PHE A 113 -2.35 0.50 -7.90
C PHE A 113 -1.42 1.62 -8.41
N SER A 114 -1.97 2.59 -9.14
CA SER A 114 -1.21 3.75 -9.63
C SER A 114 -0.67 4.60 -8.47
N TYR A 115 -1.47 4.79 -7.41
CA TYR A 115 -1.02 5.43 -6.18
C TYR A 115 0.13 4.64 -5.53
N LEU A 116 -0.05 3.33 -5.32
CA LEU A 116 0.95 2.48 -4.67
C LEU A 116 2.28 2.48 -5.41
N THR A 117 2.27 2.40 -6.73
CA THR A 117 3.50 2.41 -7.53
C THR A 117 4.24 3.75 -7.44
N ARG A 118 3.53 4.87 -7.48
CA ARG A 118 4.13 6.22 -7.33
C ARG A 118 4.72 6.43 -5.94
N VAL A 119 4.01 6.07 -4.89
CA VAL A 119 4.53 6.23 -3.52
C VAL A 119 5.68 5.26 -3.26
N ARG A 120 5.60 4.02 -3.75
CA ARG A 120 6.71 3.07 -3.68
C ARG A 120 7.98 3.61 -4.33
N MET A 121 7.90 4.20 -5.53
CA MET A 121 9.04 4.86 -6.16
C MET A 121 9.66 5.95 -5.27
N ARG A 122 8.82 6.76 -4.60
CA ARG A 122 9.31 7.78 -3.66
C ARG A 122 9.98 7.17 -2.44
N ILE A 123 9.45 6.07 -1.91
CA ILE A 123 10.06 5.31 -0.80
C ILE A 123 11.43 4.76 -1.21
N GLU A 124 11.52 4.13 -2.39
CA GLU A 124 12.76 3.56 -2.93
C GLU A 124 13.84 4.63 -3.17
N LEU A 125 13.43 5.86 -3.50
CA LEU A 125 14.32 7.01 -3.65
C LEU A 125 14.63 7.72 -2.32
N GLY A 126 14.07 7.27 -1.19
CA GLY A 126 14.21 7.94 0.11
C GLY A 126 13.50 9.30 0.21
N MET A 127 12.62 9.63 -0.73
CA MET A 127 11.90 10.91 -0.85
C MET A 127 10.47 10.84 -0.32
N PHE A 128 10.28 10.22 0.84
CA PHE A 128 8.98 10.07 1.48
C PHE A 128 8.99 10.58 2.91
N ARG A 129 7.85 11.07 3.38
CA ARG A 129 7.61 11.43 4.78
C ARG A 129 6.94 10.27 5.52
N SER A 130 7.11 10.20 6.84
CA SER A 130 6.51 9.14 7.64
C SER A 130 4.98 9.08 7.52
N GLU A 131 4.31 10.22 7.35
CA GLU A 131 2.86 10.26 7.12
C GLU A 131 2.46 9.67 5.76
N GLU A 132 3.26 9.92 4.72
CA GLU A 132 3.03 9.36 3.38
C GLU A 132 3.19 7.84 3.38
N TYR A 133 4.10 7.33 4.20
CA TYR A 133 4.25 5.90 4.42
C TYR A 133 2.97 5.30 5.00
N MET A 134 2.42 5.88 6.07
CA MET A 134 1.18 5.36 6.67
C MET A 134 0.00 5.36 5.70
N LEU A 135 -0.14 6.39 4.86
CA LEU A 135 -1.14 6.42 3.81
C LEU A 135 -0.89 5.34 2.73
N TYR A 136 0.37 5.06 2.40
CA TYR A 136 0.74 3.96 1.51
C TYR A 136 0.28 2.60 2.06
N LEU A 137 0.46 2.38 3.37
CA LEU A 137 0.03 1.14 4.04
C LEU A 137 -1.49 0.96 4.01
N GLU A 138 -2.22 2.01 4.35
CA GLU A 138 -3.69 2.00 4.32
C GLU A 138 -4.23 1.74 2.91
N MET A 139 -3.63 2.39 1.91
CA MET A 139 -3.99 2.16 0.51
C MET A 139 -3.67 0.72 0.09
N GLN A 140 -2.51 0.18 0.50
CA GLN A 140 -2.10 -1.17 0.15
C GLN A 140 -3.12 -2.19 0.66
N ARG A 141 -3.48 -2.08 1.95
CA ARG A 141 -4.53 -2.91 2.56
C ARG A 141 -5.86 -2.79 1.80
N SER A 142 -6.29 -1.56 1.51
CA SER A 142 -7.57 -1.31 0.84
C SER A 142 -7.63 -1.94 -0.55
N VAL A 143 -6.55 -1.82 -1.32
CA VAL A 143 -6.45 -2.34 -2.68
C VAL A 143 -6.40 -3.88 -2.68
N PHE A 144 -5.62 -4.51 -1.80
CA PHE A 144 -5.60 -5.98 -1.71
C PHE A 144 -6.95 -6.55 -1.26
N ARG A 145 -7.61 -5.91 -0.28
CA ARG A 145 -8.96 -6.31 0.13
C ARG A 145 -9.93 -6.23 -1.05
N LEU A 146 -9.92 -5.11 -1.78
CA LEU A 146 -10.77 -4.95 -2.96
C LEU A 146 -10.46 -5.98 -4.05
N ALA A 147 -9.19 -6.30 -4.28
CA ALA A 147 -8.79 -7.37 -5.20
C ALA A 147 -9.33 -8.75 -4.78
N GLY A 148 -9.32 -9.04 -3.48
CA GLY A 148 -9.94 -10.24 -2.90
C GLY A 148 -11.46 -10.30 -3.11
N GLU A 149 -12.16 -9.18 -2.90
CA GLU A 149 -13.60 -9.09 -3.18
C GLU A 149 -13.93 -9.20 -4.67
N LEU A 150 -12.98 -8.83 -5.54
CA LEU A 150 -13.12 -8.97 -6.98
C LEU A 150 -12.79 -10.39 -7.49
N ALA A 151 -12.26 -11.28 -6.66
CA ALA A 151 -11.93 -12.63 -7.08
C ALA A 151 -13.17 -13.42 -7.47
N ALA A 152 -13.10 -14.15 -8.60
CA ALA A 152 -14.22 -14.94 -9.11
C ALA A 152 -14.47 -16.23 -8.30
N THR A 153 -13.47 -16.71 -7.55
CA THR A 153 -13.53 -17.97 -6.82
C THR A 153 -13.12 -17.79 -5.36
N PRO A 154 -13.63 -18.61 -4.44
CA PRO A 154 -13.19 -18.60 -3.04
C PRO A 154 -11.68 -18.81 -2.90
N THR A 155 -11.09 -19.71 -3.69
CA THR A 155 -9.63 -19.93 -3.70
C THR A 155 -8.86 -18.69 -4.17
N GLY A 156 -9.37 -18.00 -5.20
CA GLY A 156 -8.78 -16.74 -5.66
C GLY A 156 -8.86 -15.65 -4.59
N LYS A 157 -9.95 -15.59 -3.82
CA LYS A 157 -10.12 -14.68 -2.69
C LYS A 157 -9.09 -14.96 -1.59
N VAL A 158 -8.89 -16.23 -1.22
CA VAL A 158 -7.84 -16.66 -0.27
C VAL A 158 -6.46 -16.20 -0.72
N MET A 159 -6.10 -16.43 -1.99
CA MET A 159 -4.81 -16.02 -2.54
C MET A 159 -4.54 -14.52 -2.37
N TRP A 160 -5.54 -13.65 -2.61
CA TRP A 160 -5.37 -12.20 -2.42
C TRP A 160 -5.19 -11.80 -0.96
N TYR A 161 -5.88 -12.49 -0.04
CA TYR A 161 -5.70 -12.24 1.38
C TYR A 161 -4.35 -12.73 1.90
N GLU A 162 -3.80 -13.82 1.36
CA GLU A 162 -2.40 -14.20 1.64
C GLU A 162 -1.43 -13.11 1.20
N ASP A 163 -1.65 -12.52 0.02
CA ASP A 163 -0.84 -11.40 -0.48
C ASP A 163 -0.96 -10.15 0.40
N ALA A 164 -2.16 -9.86 0.91
CA ALA A 164 -2.38 -8.79 1.88
C ALA A 164 -1.57 -9.02 3.17
N VAL A 165 -1.54 -10.26 3.68
CA VAL A 165 -0.77 -10.62 4.88
C VAL A 165 0.73 -10.46 4.62
N ARG A 166 1.26 -10.98 3.49
CA ARG A 166 2.68 -10.83 3.14
C ARG A 166 3.09 -9.37 3.03
N ALA A 167 2.26 -8.54 2.39
CA ALA A 167 2.47 -7.11 2.28
C ALA A 167 2.50 -6.44 3.67
N ALA A 168 1.53 -6.73 4.54
CA ALA A 168 1.49 -6.19 5.90
C ALA A 168 2.69 -6.63 6.76
N TRP A 169 3.22 -7.83 6.52
CA TRP A 169 4.43 -8.31 7.18
C TRP A 169 5.69 -7.55 6.78
N GLU A 170 5.87 -7.30 5.48
CA GLU A 170 6.99 -6.49 4.96
C GLU A 170 6.98 -5.08 5.56
N VAL A 171 5.78 -4.54 5.69
CA VAL A 171 5.50 -3.23 6.29
C VAL A 171 5.84 -3.19 7.78
N GLU A 172 5.38 -4.17 8.55
CA GLU A 172 5.73 -4.28 9.97
C GLU A 172 7.25 -4.34 10.14
N ARG A 173 7.94 -5.16 9.33
CA ARG A 173 9.40 -5.27 9.36
C ARG A 173 10.10 -3.96 9.00
N PHE A 174 9.65 -3.27 7.95
CA PHE A 174 10.23 -1.99 7.54
C PHE A 174 10.02 -0.90 8.60
N THR A 175 8.83 -0.84 9.21
CA THR A 175 8.52 0.08 10.29
C THR A 175 9.38 -0.19 11.52
N ALA A 176 9.51 -1.47 11.91
CA ALA A 176 10.34 -1.87 13.04
C ALA A 176 11.81 -1.43 12.89
N ALA A 177 12.35 -1.51 11.66
CA ALA A 177 13.72 -1.07 11.37
C ALA A 177 13.94 0.46 11.48
N ARG A 178 12.87 1.26 11.53
CA ARG A 178 12.90 2.72 11.57
C ARG A 178 12.55 3.32 12.93
N ILE A 179 11.95 2.52 13.83
CA ILE A 179 11.66 2.92 15.21
C ILE A 179 12.97 3.24 15.95
N GLY A 180 12.94 4.33 16.74
CA GLY A 180 14.07 4.76 17.57
C GLY A 180 15.06 5.70 16.86
N ASN A 181 14.91 5.89 15.55
CA ASN A 181 15.70 6.84 14.77
C ASN A 181 14.81 7.82 14.00
N ILE A 182 13.84 7.31 13.23
CA ILE A 182 13.06 8.13 12.30
C ILE A 182 11.58 8.18 12.71
N ASP A 183 11.00 7.01 12.98
CA ASP A 183 9.56 6.89 13.19
C ASP A 183 9.21 6.72 14.68
N PRO A 184 8.06 7.26 15.12
CA PRO A 184 7.61 7.12 16.51
C PRO A 184 7.09 5.69 16.76
N PRO A 185 7.26 5.12 17.97
CA PRO A 185 6.91 3.73 18.30
C PRO A 185 5.44 3.38 18.03
N GLN A 186 4.53 4.37 18.05
CA GLN A 186 3.11 4.21 17.73
C GLN A 186 2.88 3.68 16.31
N GLN A 187 3.76 3.99 15.35
CA GLN A 187 3.62 3.48 13.98
C GLN A 187 3.83 1.98 13.91
N LEU A 188 4.72 1.40 14.72
CA LEU A 188 4.90 -0.05 14.79
C LEU A 188 3.64 -0.74 15.34
N ASN A 189 2.99 -0.15 16.35
CA ASN A 189 1.72 -0.65 16.86
C ASN A 189 0.63 -0.61 15.78
N GLN A 190 0.59 0.45 14.98
CA GLN A 190 -0.36 0.59 13.87
C GLN A 190 -0.09 -0.44 12.76
N ALA A 191 1.18 -0.66 12.38
CA ALA A 191 1.56 -1.68 11.40
C ALA A 191 1.14 -3.09 11.86
N ARG A 192 1.38 -3.43 13.14
CA ARG A 192 0.92 -4.68 13.76
C ARG A 192 -0.59 -4.84 13.72
N PHE A 193 -1.33 -3.80 14.08
CA PHE A 193 -2.79 -3.79 14.04
C PHE A 193 -3.30 -4.12 12.63
N TRP A 194 -2.69 -3.52 11.60
CA TRP A 194 -3.05 -3.80 10.20
C TRP A 194 -2.68 -5.21 9.74
N ARG A 195 -1.51 -5.75 10.15
CA ARG A 195 -1.16 -7.15 9.90
C ARG A 195 -2.21 -8.10 10.49
N LEU A 196 -2.55 -7.92 11.76
CA LEU A 196 -3.55 -8.74 12.44
C LEU A 196 -4.93 -8.65 11.76
N GLY A 197 -5.29 -7.45 11.28
CA GLY A 197 -6.50 -7.27 10.45
C GLY A 197 -6.48 -8.07 9.15
N ALA A 198 -5.34 -8.07 8.43
CA ALA A 198 -5.18 -8.86 7.21
C ALA A 198 -5.23 -10.38 7.50
N GLU A 199 -4.64 -10.83 8.61
CA GLU A 199 -4.72 -12.23 9.03
C GLU A 199 -6.16 -12.65 9.35
N ALA A 200 -6.92 -11.80 10.04
CA ALA A 200 -8.33 -12.06 10.32
C ALA A 200 -9.16 -12.16 9.02
N ASP A 201 -8.90 -11.30 8.04
CA ASP A 201 -9.57 -11.38 6.74
C ASP A 201 -9.21 -12.65 5.97
N LEU A 202 -7.96 -13.12 6.06
CA LEU A 202 -7.53 -14.40 5.50
C LEU A 202 -8.23 -15.59 6.17
N VAL A 203 -8.33 -15.62 7.51
CA VAL A 203 -9.05 -16.68 8.23
C VAL A 203 -10.49 -16.79 7.73
N ARG A 204 -11.19 -15.65 7.64
CA ARG A 204 -12.58 -15.61 7.15
C ARG A 204 -12.69 -16.14 5.71
N ALA A 205 -11.75 -15.78 4.84
CA ALA A 205 -11.74 -16.25 3.46
C ALA A 205 -11.51 -17.77 3.38
N VAL A 206 -10.62 -18.32 4.21
CA VAL A 206 -10.34 -19.76 4.29
C VAL A 206 -11.54 -20.53 4.80
N GLU A 207 -12.22 -20.04 5.84
CA GLU A 207 -13.44 -20.65 6.38
C GLU A 207 -14.56 -20.66 5.33
N ALA A 208 -14.79 -19.53 4.66
CA ALA A 208 -15.78 -19.43 3.59
C ALA A 208 -15.45 -20.38 2.41
N ALA A 209 -14.17 -20.58 2.08
CA ALA A 209 -13.77 -21.51 1.03
C ALA A 209 -13.96 -22.99 1.41
N LYS A 210 -13.90 -23.33 2.71
CA LYS A 210 -14.17 -24.69 3.21
C LYS A 210 -15.65 -25.03 3.21
N GLY A 211 -16.52 -24.07 3.55
CA GLY A 211 -17.97 -24.27 3.59
C GLY A 211 -18.64 -24.47 2.22
N ASN A 212 -17.93 -24.17 1.12
CA ASN A 212 -18.42 -24.32 -0.25
C ASN A 212 -17.97 -25.63 -0.93
N ARG A 213 -17.40 -26.58 -0.17
CA ARG A 213 -17.02 -27.92 -0.65
C ARG A 213 -18.04 -28.95 -0.21
#